data_AF-A0A969XNV1-F1
#
_entry.id   AF-A0A969XNV1-F1
#
_cell.length_a   1.000
_cell.length_b   1.000
_cell.length_c   1.000
_cell.angle_alpha   90.00
_cell.angle_beta   90.00
_cell.angle_gamma   90.00
#
_symmetry.space_group_name_H-M   'P 1'
#
loop_
_entity.id
_entity.type
_entity.pdbx_description
1 polymer ?
#
loop_
_entity_poly.entity_id
_entity_poly.type
_entity_poly.pdbx_seq_one_letter_code
_entity_poly.pdbx_strand_id
1 'polypeptide(L)'
;MSDERIAVGVDLGGTSLLAAAVADDGRVLGRAKRKTRAERGAKEIIKRLEESIREALAAASLGPEDAAAVGVGVPGPLDPSTGLVHCCPNLGPSWDNLPLA
;
A
#
# COMPACT_ATOMS: atom_id res chain seq x y z
N MET A 1 -2.35 -29.10 -3.97
CA MET A 1 -1.77 -27.95 -3.25
C MET A 1 -2.88 -26.94 -3.16
N SER A 2 -3.23 -26.45 -1.98
CA SER A 2 -4.25 -25.41 -1.86
C SER A 2 -3.77 -24.18 -2.63
N ASP A 3 -4.54 -23.73 -3.62
CA ASP A 3 -4.38 -22.40 -4.23
C ASP A 3 -4.68 -21.35 -3.15
N GLU A 4 -3.73 -21.13 -2.25
CA GLU A 4 -3.82 -20.12 -1.23
C GLU A 4 -3.74 -18.76 -1.93
N ARG A 5 -4.84 -18.01 -1.92
CA ARG A 5 -4.87 -16.69 -2.56
C ARG A 5 -4.19 -15.68 -1.64
N ILE A 6 -3.24 -14.96 -2.20
CA ILE A 6 -2.45 -13.97 -1.48
C ILE A 6 -2.84 -12.59 -1.97
N ALA A 7 -3.08 -11.67 -1.03
CA ALA A 7 -3.27 -10.26 -1.31
C ALA A 7 -2.26 -9.43 -0.52
N VAL A 8 -1.94 -8.23 -1.00
CA VAL A 8 -1.15 -7.27 -0.24
C VAL A 8 -2.04 -6.14 0.25
N GLY A 9 -2.10 -5.96 1.56
CA GLY A 9 -2.74 -4.80 2.18
C GLY A 9 -1.70 -3.73 2.48
N VAL A 10 -1.99 -2.48 2.12
CA VAL A 10 -1.18 -1.31 2.47
C VAL A 10 -2.01 -0.36 3.33
N ASP A 11 -1.45 0.03 4.47
CA ASP A 11 -1.94 1.12 5.32
C ASP A 11 -0.96 2.29 5.19
N LEU A 12 -1.39 3.32 4.44
CA LEU A 12 -0.64 4.55 4.27
C LEU A 12 -1.21 5.61 5.22
N GLY A 13 -0.48 5.94 6.28
CA GLY A 13 -0.79 7.07 7.17
C GLY A 13 0.15 8.26 6.97
N GLY A 14 -0.12 9.38 7.65
CA GLY A 14 0.74 10.57 7.59
C GLY A 14 2.17 10.33 8.10
N THR A 15 2.33 9.39 9.04
CA THR A 15 3.62 9.13 9.72
C THR A 15 4.29 7.84 9.26
N SER A 16 3.50 6.79 9.07
CA SER A 16 4.00 5.47 8.69
C SER A 16 3.21 4.87 7.55
N LEU A 17 3.92 4.05 6.77
CA LEU A 17 3.39 3.18 5.75
C LEU A 17 3.70 1.74 6.18
N LEU A 18 2.68 0.88 6.16
CA LEU A 18 2.78 -0.55 6.42
C LEU A 18 2.24 -1.31 5.20
N ALA A 19 3.00 -2.26 4.68
CA ALA A 19 2.51 -3.24 3.72
C ALA A 19 2.58 -4.64 4.33
N ALA A 20 1.59 -5.48 4.06
CA ALA A 20 1.53 -6.86 4.52
C ALA A 20 1.02 -7.78 3.41
N ALA A 21 1.75 -8.87 3.13
CA ALA A 21 1.25 -9.99 2.36
C ALA A 21 0.38 -10.86 3.27
N VAL A 22 -0.86 -11.14 2.86
CA VAL A 22 -1.87 -11.78 3.67
C VAL A 22 -2.52 -12.91 2.87
N ALA A 23 -2.64 -14.08 3.50
CA ALA A 23 -3.40 -15.21 2.96
C ALA A 23 -4.92 -14.97 3.07
N ASP A 24 -5.72 -15.74 2.34
CA ASP A 24 -7.19 -15.61 2.34
C ASP A 24 -7.85 -15.96 3.69
N ASP A 25 -7.17 -16.72 4.54
CA ASP A 25 -7.55 -16.98 5.93
C ASP A 25 -7.15 -15.85 6.91
N GLY A 26 -6.54 -14.78 6.42
CA GLY A 26 -6.13 -13.61 7.19
C GLY A 26 -4.74 -13.71 7.84
N ARG A 27 -4.00 -14.80 7.65
CA ARG A 27 -2.62 -14.89 8.15
C ARG A 27 -1.71 -13.90 7.45
N VAL A 28 -0.91 -13.17 8.23
CA VAL A 28 0.16 -12.31 7.72
C VAL A 28 1.38 -13.16 7.41
N LEU A 29 1.73 -13.27 6.14
CA LEU A 29 2.85 -14.06 5.64
C LEU A 29 4.17 -13.27 5.65
N GLY A 30 4.08 -11.96 5.42
CA GLY A 30 5.22 -11.05 5.40
C GLY A 30 4.77 -9.60 5.54
N ARG A 31 5.65 -8.73 6.06
CA ARG A 31 5.33 -7.32 6.26
C ARG A 31 6.54 -6.41 6.13
N ALA A 32 6.31 -5.19 5.68
CA ALA A 32 7.30 -4.12 5.64
C ALA A 32 6.70 -2.85 6.23
N LYS A 33 7.42 -2.20 7.16
CA LYS A 33 6.98 -0.95 7.78
C LYS A 33 8.06 0.11 7.67
N ARG A 34 7.68 1.31 7.23
CA ARG A 34 8.58 2.45 7.13
C ARG A 34 7.90 3.77 7.46
N LYS A 35 8.70 4.82 7.65
CA LYS A 35 8.17 6.19 7.74
C LYS A 35 7.64 6.63 6.37
N THR A 36 6.49 7.29 6.36
CA THR A 36 5.85 7.83 5.14
C THR A 36 6.72 8.91 4.52
N ARG A 37 7.25 9.83 5.36
CA ARG A 37 7.96 11.04 4.92
C ARG A 37 7.05 11.93 4.05
N ALA A 38 5.92 12.34 4.63
CA ALA A 38 4.88 13.15 3.98
C ALA A 38 5.43 14.40 3.30
N GLU A 39 6.49 14.99 3.87
CA GLU A 39 7.18 16.17 3.35
C GLU A 39 7.84 15.96 1.97
N ARG A 40 7.99 14.71 1.52
CA ARG A 40 8.63 14.39 0.23
C ARG A 40 7.68 14.35 -0.96
N GLY A 41 6.38 14.53 -0.71
CA GLY A 41 5.36 14.58 -1.75
C GLY A 41 4.99 13.21 -2.34
N ALA A 42 3.91 13.20 -3.12
CA ALA A 42 3.23 12.00 -3.58
C ALA A 42 4.14 11.05 -4.37
N LYS A 43 4.94 11.55 -5.31
CA LYS A 43 5.82 10.71 -6.15
C LYS A 43 6.78 9.85 -5.33
N GLU A 44 7.41 10.43 -4.32
CA GLU A 44 8.32 9.67 -3.44
C GLU A 44 7.54 8.71 -2.54
N ILE A 45 6.38 9.12 -2.03
CA ILE A 45 5.55 8.25 -1.18
C ILE A 45 5.05 7.04 -1.96
N ILE A 46 4.62 7.21 -3.21
CA ILE A 46 4.21 6.11 -4.11
C ILE A 46 5.38 5.16 -4.35
N LYS A 47 6.58 5.67 -4.63
CA LYS A 47 7.77 4.81 -4.76
C LYS A 47 8.03 4.00 -3.49
N ARG A 48 7.90 4.63 -2.32
CA ARG A 48 8.07 3.96 -1.02
C ARG A 48 6.97 2.93 -0.75
N LEU A 49 5.76 3.16 -1.27
CA LEU A 49 4.64 2.23 -1.23
C LEU A 49 4.95 0.98 -2.05
N GLU A 50 5.38 1.15 -3.30
CA GLU A 50 5.81 0.04 -4.17
C GLU A 50 6.96 -0.77 -3.55
N GLU A 51 7.98 -0.09 -3.01
CA GLU A 51 9.09 -0.74 -2.30
C GLU A 51 8.60 -1.56 -1.10
N SER A 52 7.63 -1.04 -0.34
CA SER A 52 7.09 -1.75 0.83
C SER A 52 6.27 -2.97 0.44
N ILE A 53 5.51 -2.90 -0.65
CA ILE A 53 4.78 -4.05 -1.20
C ILE A 53 5.77 -5.15 -1.58
N ARG A 54 6.82 -4.80 -2.34
CA ARG A 54 7.85 -5.76 -2.76
C ARG A 54 8.59 -6.38 -1.57
N GLU A 55 8.91 -5.60 -0.56
CA GLU A 55 9.55 -6.10 0.66
C GLU A 55 8.62 -7.00 1.49
N ALA A 56 7.32 -6.68 1.57
CA ALA A 56 6.36 -7.52 2.29
C ALA A 56 6.20 -8.89 1.63
N LEU A 57 6.18 -8.95 0.29
CA LEU A 57 6.18 -10.19 -0.49
C LEU A 57 7.50 -10.96 -0.33
N ALA A 58 8.63 -10.28 -0.47
CA ALA A 58 9.95 -10.90 -0.29
C ALA A 58 10.14 -11.49 1.11
N ALA A 59 9.60 -10.83 2.15
CA ALA A 59 9.61 -11.36 3.52
C ALA A 59 8.79 -12.65 3.69
N ALA A 60 7.85 -12.91 2.78
CA ALA A 60 7.08 -14.16 2.68
C ALA A 60 7.71 -15.17 1.70
N SER A 61 8.88 -14.89 1.12
CA SER A 61 9.49 -15.64 0.00
C SER A 61 8.61 -15.69 -1.27
N LEU A 62 7.87 -14.60 -1.54
CA LEU A 62 6.96 -14.47 -2.68
C LEU A 62 7.44 -13.38 -3.65
N GLY A 63 7.00 -13.49 -4.90
CA GLY A 63 7.13 -12.49 -5.96
C GLY A 63 5.85 -11.68 -6.21
N PRO A 64 5.91 -10.59 -6.99
CA PRO A 64 4.73 -9.83 -7.40
C PRO A 64 3.65 -10.66 -8.11
N GLU A 65 4.05 -11.69 -8.84
CA GLU A 65 3.18 -12.63 -9.56
C GLU A 65 2.33 -13.51 -8.64
N ASP A 66 2.73 -13.68 -7.38
CA ASP A 66 1.98 -14.46 -6.39
C ASP A 66 0.84 -13.65 -5.76
N ALA A 67 0.85 -12.32 -5.89
CA ALA A 67 -0.16 -11.44 -5.33
C ALA A 67 -1.35 -11.31 -6.29
N ALA A 68 -2.51 -11.83 -5.89
CA ALA A 68 -3.75 -11.73 -6.66
C ALA A 68 -4.31 -10.29 -6.70
N ALA A 69 -4.03 -9.49 -5.67
CA ALA A 69 -4.48 -8.11 -5.56
C ALA A 69 -3.63 -7.28 -4.60
N VAL A 70 -3.68 -5.96 -4.77
CA VAL A 70 -3.18 -4.98 -3.80
C VAL A 70 -4.31 -4.07 -3.38
N GLY A 71 -4.54 -3.93 -2.08
CA GLY A 71 -5.44 -2.94 -1.49
C GLY A 71 -4.64 -1.85 -0.80
N VAL A 72 -5.00 -0.59 -1.00
CA VAL A 72 -4.34 0.56 -0.37
C VAL A 72 -5.36 1.38 0.42
N GLY A 73 -5.15 1.47 1.74
CA GLY A 73 -5.83 2.41 2.62
C GLY A 73 -5.05 3.72 2.68
N VAL A 74 -5.72 4.83 2.38
CA VAL A 74 -5.19 6.20 2.43
C VAL A 74 -6.08 7.10 3.29
N PRO A 75 -5.52 8.14 3.95
CA PRO A 75 -6.30 9.06 4.74
C PRO A 75 -7.12 9.98 3.82
N GLY A 76 -8.28 10.43 4.28
CA GLY A 76 -9.06 11.44 3.57
C GLY A 76 -10.02 10.89 2.52
N PRO A 77 -10.78 11.78 1.86
CA PRO A 77 -11.80 11.41 0.88
C PRO A 77 -11.16 10.83 -0.39
N LEU A 78 -11.58 9.63 -0.76
CA LEU A 78 -11.18 8.93 -1.98
C LEU A 78 -12.42 8.38 -2.70
N ASP A 79 -12.35 8.26 -4.02
CA ASP A 79 -13.31 7.53 -4.84
C ASP A 79 -12.78 6.09 -5.07
N PRO A 80 -13.38 5.06 -4.45
CA PRO A 80 -12.90 3.68 -4.58
C PRO A 80 -13.12 3.10 -5.99
N SER A 81 -14.01 3.69 -6.78
CA SER A 81 -14.32 3.21 -8.14
C SER A 81 -13.30 3.70 -9.17
N THR A 82 -12.73 4.88 -8.95
CA THR A 82 -11.73 5.48 -9.86
C THR A 82 -10.31 5.48 -9.28
N GLY A 83 -10.12 5.14 -8.00
CA GLY A 83 -8.83 5.27 -7.34
C GLY A 83 -8.38 6.72 -7.11
N LEU A 84 -9.27 7.70 -7.26
CA LEU A 84 -8.94 9.12 -7.13
C LEU A 84 -8.93 9.54 -5.67
N VAL A 85 -7.81 10.08 -5.20
CA VAL A 85 -7.71 10.72 -3.89
C VAL A 85 -8.01 12.20 -4.06
N HIS A 86 -9.07 12.70 -3.43
CA HIS A 86 -9.47 14.10 -3.56
C HIS A 86 -8.52 15.03 -2.81
N CYS A 87 -8.19 14.68 -1.56
CA CYS A 87 -7.19 15.39 -0.76
C CYS A 87 -6.71 14.53 0.42
N CYS A 88 -5.44 14.73 0.79
CA CYS A 88 -4.84 14.14 1.99
C CYS A 88 -4.07 15.20 2.78
N PRO A 89 -4.72 15.95 3.70
CA PRO A 89 -4.04 17.02 4.44
C PRO A 89 -2.78 16.54 5.18
N ASN A 90 -2.80 15.30 5.68
CA ASN A 90 -1.68 14.68 6.40
C ASN A 90 -0.50 14.24 5.49
N LEU A 91 -0.71 14.20 4.17
CA LEU A 91 0.32 13.81 3.18
C LEU A 91 0.77 14.99 2.31
N GLY A 92 0.14 16.16 2.49
CA GLY A 92 0.50 17.41 1.83
C GLY A 92 -0.20 17.64 0.49
N PRO A 93 -0.03 18.83 -0.11
CA PRO A 93 -0.82 19.31 -1.26
C PRO A 93 -0.58 18.53 -2.55
N SER A 94 0.51 17.76 -2.65
CA SER A 94 0.77 16.90 -3.82
C SER A 94 -0.22 15.72 -3.94
N TRP A 95 -1.12 15.56 -2.98
CA TRP A 95 -2.15 14.54 -2.93
C TRP A 95 -3.54 15.05 -3.34
N ASP A 96 -3.64 16.32 -3.76
CA ASP A 96 -4.90 16.87 -4.22
C ASP A 96 -5.23 16.34 -5.63
N ASN A 97 -6.40 15.72 -5.77
CA ASN A 97 -6.87 15.07 -7.00
C ASN A 97 -5.84 14.12 -7.62
N LEU A 98 -5.21 13.29 -6.80
CA LEU A 98 -4.18 12.34 -7.21
C LEU A 98 -4.81 10.99 -7.60
N PRO A 99 -4.63 10.50 -8.84
CA PRO A 99 -4.99 9.13 -9.20
C PRO A 99 -3.99 8.15 -8.59
N LEU A 100 -4.46 7.26 -7.72
CA LEU A 100 -3.62 6.28 -7.02
C LEU A 100 -3.69 4.87 -7.63
N ALA A 101 -4.82 4.52 -8.24
CA ALA A 101 -5.07 3.22 -8.88
C ALA A 101 -5.66 3.42 -10.28
#